data_AF-A0A7Y3H672-F1
#
_entry.id   AF-A0A7Y3H672-F1
#
_cell.length_a   1.000
_cell.length_b   1.000
_cell.length_c   1.000
_cell.angle_alpha   90.00
_cell.angle_beta   90.00
_cell.angle_gamma   90.00
#
_symmetry.space_group_name_H-M   'P 1'
#
loop_
_entity.id
_entity.type
_entity.pdbx_description
1 polymer ?
#
loop_
_entity_poly.entity_id
_entity_poly.type
_entity_poly.pdbx_seq_one_letter_code
_entity_poly.pdbx_strand_id
1 'polypeptide(L)'
;MQKQNIEIPTSNIIEQVKEKVYAFHTADTSMNANAIVDLLWPEYTMLVDGNYVNYENIKSAAYTFMASLKTFHSEWKDLRIFPPGQNHAISSYTFIDSLVAKDGTITKSRGPNTFVWERRGEEWKVIYGDADHYSINEVEAFESRSISDEKKVILKQDGQDEFVYWEMKDEKTLWGFYLGNIKGLKNYRDSIKLKLGDELFKSSVEKESIQTLDKSLLDNEKNGDRINALLVHTGSIGNIRQINFLESQLLNYQANKVSMFSSPSEFHGFIAKNDTLEKVRVYFCSSGSEWPPKPTIIIRELEKEINNGWKLIGHLHNHYCKEESNFIGILAPSLADAQYFKMLKDKFNVTHALITNGFHTVEIENKYFAKFESH
;
A
#
# COMPACT_ATOMS: atom_id res chain seq x y z
N MET A 1 13.73 -7.41 -47.78
CA MET A 1 13.65 -8.61 -46.93
C MET A 1 13.04 -8.21 -45.59
N GLN A 2 11.81 -8.63 -45.30
CA GLN A 2 11.24 -8.48 -43.96
C GLN A 2 11.98 -9.45 -43.03
N LYS A 3 12.69 -8.93 -42.01
CA LYS A 3 13.20 -9.78 -40.94
C LYS A 3 11.98 -10.35 -40.21
N GLN A 4 11.79 -11.67 -40.25
CA GLN A 4 10.81 -12.31 -39.38
C GLN A 4 11.20 -12.03 -37.93
N ASN A 5 10.33 -11.36 -37.19
CA ASN A 5 10.49 -11.20 -35.75
C ASN A 5 10.27 -12.58 -35.12
N ILE A 6 11.36 -13.25 -34.75
CA ILE A 6 11.30 -14.48 -33.97
C ILE A 6 10.85 -14.09 -32.57
N GLU A 7 9.65 -14.52 -32.20
CA GLU A 7 9.11 -14.33 -30.85
C GLU A 7 9.92 -15.16 -29.86
N ILE A 8 10.40 -14.54 -28.79
CA ILE A 8 11.19 -15.22 -27.77
C ILE A 8 10.24 -15.74 -26.70
N PRO A 9 10.33 -17.03 -26.33
CA PRO A 9 9.51 -17.59 -25.27
C PRO A 9 9.64 -16.80 -23.97
N THR A 10 8.52 -16.55 -23.28
CA THR A 10 8.48 -15.81 -22.01
C THR A 10 9.44 -16.39 -20.97
N SER A 11 9.60 -17.71 -20.92
CA SER A 11 10.56 -18.39 -20.04
C SER A 11 12.01 -17.98 -20.30
N ASN A 12 12.39 -17.76 -21.57
CA ASN A 12 13.74 -17.34 -21.94
C ASN A 12 14.00 -15.90 -21.52
N ILE A 13 12.99 -15.02 -21.59
CA ILE A 13 13.09 -13.65 -21.10
C ILE A 13 13.32 -13.65 -19.58
N ILE A 14 12.55 -14.46 -18.84
CA ILE A 14 12.68 -14.58 -17.38
C ILE A 14 14.10 -15.00 -17.00
N GLU A 15 14.66 -16.03 -17.62
CA GLU A 15 16.02 -16.49 -17.30
C GLU A 15 17.08 -15.45 -17.67
N GLN A 16 16.99 -14.82 -18.85
CA GLN A 16 17.94 -13.75 -19.24
C GLN A 16 17.92 -12.57 -18.26
N VAL A 17 16.74 -12.14 -17.82
CA VAL A 17 16.60 -11.02 -16.87
C VAL A 17 17.08 -11.45 -15.48
N LYS A 18 16.80 -12.69 -15.06
CA LYS A 18 17.27 -13.25 -13.79
C LYS A 18 18.80 -13.26 -13.71
N GLU A 19 19.48 -13.62 -14.79
CA GLU A 19 20.94 -13.50 -14.87
C GLU A 19 21.43 -12.07 -14.65
N LYS A 20 20.75 -11.07 -15.24
CA LYS A 20 21.10 -9.65 -15.04
C LYS A 20 20.80 -9.15 -13.63
N VAL A 21 19.71 -9.58 -13.02
CA VAL A 21 19.39 -9.30 -11.61
C VAL A 21 20.52 -9.81 -10.71
N TYR A 22 20.99 -11.06 -10.90
CA TYR A 22 22.12 -11.59 -10.12
C TYR A 22 23.46 -10.93 -10.45
N ALA A 23 23.68 -10.52 -11.69
CA ALA A 23 24.85 -9.72 -12.06
C ALA A 23 24.86 -8.37 -11.32
N PHE A 24 23.70 -7.72 -11.22
CA PHE A 24 23.53 -6.50 -10.43
C PHE A 24 23.82 -6.76 -8.95
N HIS A 25 23.21 -7.78 -8.34
CA HIS A 25 23.45 -8.16 -6.93
C HIS A 25 24.94 -8.44 -6.65
N THR A 26 25.60 -9.14 -7.57
CA THR A 26 27.03 -9.44 -7.47
C THR A 26 27.87 -8.16 -7.56
N ALA A 27 27.54 -7.26 -8.50
CA ALA A 27 28.21 -5.97 -8.62
C ALA A 27 28.05 -5.13 -7.35
N ASP A 28 26.85 -5.14 -6.79
CA ASP A 28 26.48 -4.40 -5.58
C ASP A 28 27.25 -4.91 -4.34
N THR A 29 27.15 -6.21 -4.05
CA THR A 29 27.82 -6.84 -2.90
C THR A 29 29.35 -6.89 -3.03
N SER A 30 29.89 -6.83 -4.25
CA SER A 30 31.33 -6.67 -4.49
C SER A 30 31.80 -5.21 -4.51
N MET A 31 30.90 -4.25 -4.26
CA MET A 31 31.15 -2.81 -4.29
C MET A 31 31.75 -2.33 -5.62
N ASN A 32 31.34 -2.95 -6.74
CA ASN A 32 31.82 -2.65 -8.08
C ASN A 32 30.90 -1.64 -8.79
N ALA A 33 31.17 -0.35 -8.56
CA ALA A 33 30.38 0.74 -9.15
C ALA A 33 30.36 0.72 -10.69
N ASN A 34 31.45 0.33 -11.35
CA ASN A 34 31.48 0.21 -12.81
C ASN A 34 30.45 -0.81 -13.31
N ALA A 35 30.45 -2.01 -12.71
CA ALA A 35 29.55 -3.08 -13.10
C ALA A 35 28.07 -2.75 -12.83
N ILE A 36 27.77 -1.97 -11.78
CA ILE A 36 26.42 -1.42 -11.59
C ILE A 36 26.06 -0.49 -12.74
N VAL A 37 26.90 0.51 -13.03
CA VAL A 37 26.64 1.52 -14.05
C VAL A 37 26.51 0.90 -15.45
N ASP A 38 27.27 -0.15 -15.74
CA ASP A 38 27.21 -0.88 -17.01
C ASP A 38 25.87 -1.60 -17.25
N LEU A 39 25.15 -1.92 -16.17
CA LEU A 39 23.80 -2.51 -16.19
C LEU A 39 22.68 -1.48 -16.30
N LEU A 40 22.99 -0.19 -16.39
CA LEU A 40 22.02 0.90 -16.52
C LEU A 40 22.05 1.49 -17.92
N TRP A 41 20.88 1.82 -18.47
CA TRP A 41 20.80 2.67 -19.65
C TRP A 41 21.13 4.14 -19.30
N PRO A 42 21.69 4.95 -20.22
CA PRO A 42 21.92 6.38 -19.98
C PRO A 42 20.65 7.18 -19.67
N GLU A 43 19.48 6.69 -20.08
CA GLU A 43 18.18 7.28 -19.75
C GLU A 43 17.60 6.79 -18.41
N TYR A 44 18.35 5.98 -17.66
CA TYR A 44 17.90 5.43 -16.38
C TYR A 44 17.46 6.52 -15.40
N THR A 45 16.36 6.25 -14.71
CA THR A 45 15.86 7.06 -13.60
C THR A 45 15.47 6.15 -12.45
N MET A 46 15.51 6.67 -11.24
CA MET A 46 15.14 5.93 -10.04
C MET A 46 14.26 6.79 -9.13
N LEU A 47 13.22 6.20 -8.57
CA LEU A 47 12.53 6.71 -7.40
C LEU A 47 13.18 6.06 -6.17
N VAL A 48 13.83 6.85 -5.32
CA VAL A 48 14.45 6.36 -4.09
C VAL A 48 13.91 7.13 -2.90
N ASP A 49 13.26 6.43 -1.97
CA ASP A 49 12.61 7.02 -0.79
C ASP A 49 11.68 8.19 -1.15
N GLY A 50 10.96 8.06 -2.27
CA GLY A 50 10.07 9.08 -2.83
C GLY A 50 10.75 10.22 -3.60
N ASN A 51 12.07 10.17 -3.84
CA ASN A 51 12.83 11.19 -4.57
C ASN A 51 13.29 10.68 -5.94
N TYR A 52 13.03 11.46 -6.99
CA TYR A 52 13.52 11.14 -8.33
C TYR A 52 15.01 11.47 -8.49
N VAL A 53 15.77 10.52 -9.02
CA VAL A 53 17.20 10.65 -9.31
C VAL A 53 17.46 10.17 -10.74
N ASN A 54 18.29 10.91 -11.49
CA ASN A 54 18.64 10.58 -12.87
C ASN A 54 19.94 9.78 -12.96
N TYR A 55 20.24 9.25 -14.15
CA TYR A 55 21.42 8.44 -14.43
C TYR A 55 22.75 9.08 -13.98
N GLU A 56 23.01 10.34 -14.30
CA GLU A 56 24.29 10.99 -13.95
C GLU A 56 24.47 11.11 -12.43
N ASN A 57 23.40 11.45 -11.72
CA ASN A 57 23.41 11.48 -10.26
C ASN A 57 23.65 10.08 -9.68
N ILE A 58 22.98 9.05 -10.21
CA ILE A 58 23.13 7.67 -9.74
C ILE A 58 24.54 7.14 -10.02
N LYS A 59 25.07 7.40 -11.22
CA LYS A 59 26.43 7.06 -11.60
C LYS A 59 27.44 7.68 -10.63
N SER A 60 27.39 8.99 -10.43
CA SER A 60 28.28 9.68 -9.49
C SER A 60 28.12 9.19 -8.04
N ALA A 61 26.87 8.98 -7.61
CA ALA A 61 26.55 8.48 -6.28
C ALA A 61 27.09 7.06 -6.07
N ALA A 62 26.96 6.16 -7.06
CA ALA A 62 27.45 4.79 -6.97
C ALA A 62 28.97 4.75 -6.73
N TYR A 63 29.76 5.55 -7.46
CA TYR A 63 31.21 5.62 -7.21
C TYR A 63 31.53 6.15 -5.82
N THR A 64 30.86 7.24 -5.42
CA THR A 64 31.12 7.89 -4.12
C THR A 64 30.72 6.98 -2.97
N PHE A 65 29.54 6.37 -3.06
CA PHE A 65 28.98 5.45 -2.10
C PHE A 65 29.87 4.22 -1.94
N MET A 66 30.15 3.49 -3.03
CA MET A 66 30.97 2.27 -2.96
C MET A 66 32.40 2.57 -2.46
N ALA A 67 32.98 3.72 -2.82
CA ALA A 67 34.27 4.14 -2.30
C ALA A 67 34.25 4.49 -0.80
N SER A 68 33.09 4.85 -0.23
CA SER A 68 32.93 5.16 1.20
C SER A 68 32.79 3.92 2.09
N LEU A 69 32.42 2.77 1.50
CA LEU A 69 32.15 1.54 2.23
C LEU A 69 33.45 0.77 2.54
N LYS A 70 33.43 0.12 3.70
CA LYS A 70 34.40 -0.90 4.10
C LYS A 70 33.91 -2.30 3.75
N THR A 71 32.63 -2.57 4.02
CA THR A 71 31.95 -3.81 3.66
C THR A 71 30.49 -3.52 3.34
N PHE A 72 29.96 -4.25 2.38
CA PHE A 72 28.54 -4.22 2.04
C PHE A 72 28.02 -5.65 1.91
N HIS A 73 26.98 -5.98 2.66
CA HIS A 73 26.25 -7.23 2.55
C HIS A 73 24.79 -6.92 2.21
N SER A 74 24.23 -7.62 1.23
CA SER A 74 22.83 -7.49 0.85
C SER A 74 22.23 -8.87 0.60
N GLU A 75 21.08 -9.14 1.19
CA GLU A 75 20.28 -10.35 0.95
C GLU A 75 18.99 -9.99 0.22
N TRP A 76 18.73 -10.64 -0.92
CA TRP A 76 17.50 -10.44 -1.69
C TRP A 76 16.58 -11.63 -1.54
N LYS A 77 15.31 -11.37 -1.21
CA LYS A 77 14.26 -12.37 -1.00
C LYS A 77 13.09 -12.10 -1.94
N ASP A 78 12.31 -13.17 -2.17
CA ASP A 78 11.05 -13.12 -2.92
C ASP A 78 11.18 -12.54 -4.34
N LEU A 79 12.29 -12.82 -5.03
CA LEU A 79 12.51 -12.38 -6.41
C LEU A 79 11.41 -12.89 -7.34
N ARG A 80 10.71 -11.94 -7.99
CA ARG A 80 9.73 -12.19 -9.05
C ARG A 80 10.14 -11.46 -10.31
N ILE A 81 9.92 -12.08 -11.47
CA ILE A 81 10.18 -11.49 -12.77
C ILE A 81 8.93 -11.64 -13.64
N PHE A 82 8.46 -10.53 -14.19
CA PHE A 82 7.25 -10.44 -15.02
C PHE A 82 7.58 -9.79 -16.37
N PRO A 83 7.48 -10.50 -17.50
CA PRO A 83 7.72 -9.92 -18.83
C PRO A 83 6.41 -9.38 -19.44
N PRO A 84 6.14 -8.05 -19.42
CA PRO A 84 4.97 -7.49 -20.10
C PRO A 84 5.07 -7.56 -21.63
N GLY A 85 6.24 -7.85 -22.19
CA GLY A 85 6.45 -8.01 -23.62
C GLY A 85 7.83 -8.54 -23.98
N GLN A 86 8.15 -8.55 -25.28
CA GLN A 86 9.39 -9.13 -25.80
C GLN A 86 10.65 -8.34 -25.42
N ASN A 87 10.53 -7.04 -25.18
CA ASN A 87 11.67 -6.15 -24.92
C ASN A 87 11.64 -5.51 -23.53
N HIS A 88 10.71 -5.92 -22.66
CA HIS A 88 10.58 -5.38 -21.32
C HIS A 88 10.35 -6.49 -20.31
N ALA A 89 10.93 -6.33 -19.12
CA ALA A 89 10.66 -7.17 -17.97
C ALA A 89 10.69 -6.32 -16.70
N ILE A 90 9.93 -6.74 -15.69
CA ILE A 90 9.89 -6.12 -14.38
C ILE A 90 10.41 -7.15 -13.39
N SER A 91 11.45 -6.81 -12.63
CA SER A 91 11.87 -7.61 -11.48
C SER A 91 11.49 -6.91 -10.18
N SER A 92 11.01 -7.67 -9.19
CA SER A 92 10.71 -7.15 -7.85
C SER A 92 11.22 -8.11 -6.78
N TYR A 93 11.78 -7.57 -5.71
CA TYR A 93 12.33 -8.33 -4.58
C TYR A 93 12.32 -7.47 -3.31
N THR A 94 12.53 -8.10 -2.15
CA THR A 94 12.81 -7.40 -0.89
C THR A 94 14.28 -7.56 -0.55
N PHE A 95 14.99 -6.45 -0.30
CA PHE A 95 16.38 -6.47 0.13
C PHE A 95 16.49 -6.30 1.64
N ILE A 96 17.58 -6.83 2.21
CA ILE A 96 18.06 -6.57 3.57
C ILE A 96 19.55 -6.26 3.46
N ASP A 97 19.89 -5.02 3.75
CA ASP A 97 21.24 -4.50 3.64
C ASP A 97 21.87 -4.32 5.01
N SER A 98 23.17 -4.62 5.07
CA SER A 98 24.05 -4.30 6.18
C SER A 98 25.33 -3.73 5.62
N LEU A 99 25.53 -2.44 5.82
CA LEU A 99 26.71 -1.71 5.35
C LEU A 99 27.54 -1.22 6.52
N VAL A 100 28.86 -1.20 6.31
CA VAL A 100 29.83 -0.63 7.24
C VAL A 100 30.66 0.37 6.46
N ALA A 101 30.56 1.64 6.82
CA ALA A 101 31.37 2.71 6.22
C ALA A 101 32.82 2.67 6.73
N LYS A 102 33.73 3.33 6.02
CA LYS A 102 35.16 3.41 6.39
C LYS A 102 35.42 4.13 7.71
N ASP A 103 34.53 5.01 8.12
CA ASP A 103 34.56 5.68 9.43
C ASP A 103 34.05 4.81 10.58
N GLY A 104 33.56 3.59 10.28
CA GLY A 104 33.01 2.66 11.25
C GLY A 104 31.50 2.75 11.46
N THR A 105 30.81 3.69 10.80
CA THR A 105 29.34 3.79 10.84
C THR A 105 28.73 2.51 10.29
N ILE A 106 27.77 1.93 11.03
CA ILE A 106 27.01 0.75 10.60
C ILE A 106 25.59 1.19 10.30
N THR A 107 25.11 0.89 9.09
CA THR A 107 23.71 1.09 8.72
C THR A 107 23.13 -0.24 8.30
N LYS A 108 21.90 -0.47 8.74
CA LYS A 108 21.12 -1.62 8.32
C LYS A 108 19.79 -1.12 7.79
N SER A 109 19.42 -1.56 6.60
CA SER A 109 18.17 -1.18 5.96
C SER A 109 17.50 -2.40 5.34
N ARG A 110 16.21 -2.29 5.07
CA ARG A 110 15.47 -3.24 4.26
C ARG A 110 14.40 -2.52 3.49
N GLY A 111 13.92 -3.12 2.43
CA GLY A 111 12.74 -2.62 1.74
C GLY A 111 12.48 -3.28 0.39
N PRO A 112 11.39 -2.89 -0.28
CA PRO A 112 11.09 -3.36 -1.62
C PRO A 112 12.02 -2.70 -2.64
N ASN A 113 12.35 -3.43 -3.68
CA ASN A 113 12.98 -2.90 -4.88
C ASN A 113 12.23 -3.41 -6.12
N THR A 114 12.07 -2.53 -7.10
CA THR A 114 11.56 -2.86 -8.44
C THR A 114 12.49 -2.29 -9.49
N PHE A 115 12.84 -3.11 -10.49
CA PHE A 115 13.56 -2.67 -11.68
C PHE A 115 12.74 -2.97 -12.95
N VAL A 116 12.70 -2.00 -13.85
CA VAL A 116 12.23 -2.19 -15.22
C VAL A 116 13.45 -2.39 -16.11
N TRP A 117 13.52 -3.56 -16.72
CA TRP A 117 14.54 -3.97 -17.66
C TRP A 117 14.05 -3.72 -19.08
N GLU A 118 14.89 -3.11 -19.90
CA GLU A 118 14.64 -2.91 -21.33
C GLU A 118 15.71 -3.65 -22.13
N ARG A 119 15.27 -4.36 -23.17
CA ARG A 119 16.14 -4.99 -24.14
C ARG A 119 16.35 -4.11 -25.37
N ARG A 120 17.60 -3.82 -25.71
CA ARG A 120 18.00 -3.20 -26.98
C ARG A 120 19.01 -4.11 -27.68
N GLY A 121 18.57 -4.79 -28.74
CA GLY A 121 19.36 -5.85 -29.37
C GLY A 121 19.45 -7.08 -28.48
N GLU A 122 20.66 -7.52 -28.15
CA GLU A 122 20.93 -8.67 -27.27
C GLU A 122 21.17 -8.26 -25.81
N GLU A 123 21.17 -6.97 -25.51
CA GLU A 123 21.48 -6.45 -24.18
C GLU A 123 20.22 -6.12 -23.39
N TRP A 124 20.20 -6.58 -22.13
CA TRP A 124 19.24 -6.19 -21.11
C TRP A 124 19.92 -5.27 -20.10
N LYS A 125 19.34 -4.09 -19.90
CA LYS A 125 19.76 -3.12 -18.86
C LYS A 125 18.55 -2.49 -18.21
N VAL A 126 18.77 -1.89 -17.05
CA VAL A 126 17.71 -1.22 -16.29
C VAL A 126 17.45 0.17 -16.88
N ILE A 127 16.19 0.49 -17.13
CA ILE A 127 15.72 1.80 -17.60
C ILE A 127 14.97 2.59 -16.50
N TYR A 128 14.44 1.89 -15.50
CA TYR A 128 13.80 2.52 -14.33
C TYR A 128 13.99 1.68 -13.07
N GLY A 129 14.15 2.33 -11.92
CA GLY A 129 14.17 1.68 -10.61
C GLY A 129 13.28 2.35 -9.59
N ASP A 130 12.82 1.59 -8.61
CA ASP A 130 12.06 2.07 -7.45
C ASP A 130 12.55 1.32 -6.21
N ALA A 131 13.00 2.04 -5.18
CA ALA A 131 13.42 1.43 -3.93
C ALA A 131 13.10 2.33 -2.72
N ASP A 132 12.58 1.71 -1.68
CA ASP A 132 12.39 2.36 -0.38
C ASP A 132 13.31 1.71 0.66
N HIS A 133 13.98 2.51 1.47
CA HIS A 133 14.83 2.08 2.57
C HIS A 133 14.17 2.35 3.90
N TYR A 134 14.00 1.30 4.70
CA TYR A 134 13.55 1.37 6.08
C TYR A 134 14.70 0.90 6.98
N SER A 135 15.07 1.68 8.00
CA SER A 135 16.13 1.27 8.94
C SER A 135 15.72 -0.03 9.65
N ILE A 136 16.63 -0.98 9.86
CA ILE A 136 16.28 -2.24 10.56
C ILE A 136 15.87 -1.96 12.02
N ASN A 137 16.50 -1.01 12.69
CA ASN A 137 16.11 -0.65 14.06
C ASN A 137 14.70 -0.04 14.10
N GLU A 138 14.36 0.74 13.08
CA GLU A 138 13.00 1.22 12.86
C GLU A 138 12.07 0.03 12.63
N VAL A 139 12.42 -0.89 11.72
CA VAL A 139 11.59 -2.06 11.39
C VAL A 139 11.40 -2.99 12.59
N GLU A 140 12.41 -3.27 13.41
CA GLU A 140 12.27 -4.06 14.63
C GLU A 140 11.38 -3.35 15.67
N ALA A 141 11.53 -2.03 15.83
CA ALA A 141 10.59 -1.24 16.62
C ALA A 141 9.17 -1.29 16.02
N PHE A 142 9.01 -1.36 14.70
CA PHE A 142 7.72 -1.50 14.02
C PHE A 142 7.12 -2.90 14.08
N GLU A 143 7.94 -3.95 14.07
CA GLU A 143 7.48 -5.33 14.23
C GLU A 143 6.80 -5.53 15.58
N SER A 144 7.22 -4.77 16.59
CA SER A 144 6.59 -4.79 17.92
C SER A 144 5.46 -3.78 18.09
N ARG A 145 5.42 -2.69 17.31
CA ARG A 145 4.44 -1.61 17.49
C ARG A 145 3.05 -2.02 17.00
N SER A 146 2.07 -1.84 17.88
CA SER A 146 0.65 -1.94 17.61
C SER A 146 -0.06 -0.63 17.99
N ILE A 147 -1.12 -0.26 17.26
CA ILE A 147 -1.99 0.85 17.72
C ILE A 147 -2.59 0.56 19.10
N SER A 148 -2.72 -0.71 19.46
CA SER A 148 -3.18 -1.14 20.78
C SER A 148 -2.20 -0.83 21.91
N ASP A 149 -0.93 -0.54 21.60
CA ASP A 149 0.06 -0.13 22.59
C ASP A 149 -0.06 1.37 22.94
N GLU A 150 -0.70 2.14 22.05
CA GLU A 150 -1.00 3.55 22.29
C GLU A 150 -2.11 3.69 23.34
N LYS A 151 -2.10 4.79 24.10
CA LYS A 151 -3.12 5.04 25.12
C LYS A 151 -4.51 5.19 24.47
N LYS A 152 -5.33 4.16 24.61
CA LYS A 152 -6.73 4.16 24.16
C LYS A 152 -7.59 5.05 25.05
N VAL A 153 -8.33 5.98 24.45
CA VAL A 153 -9.35 6.78 25.14
C VAL A 153 -10.73 6.30 24.71
N ILE A 154 -11.55 5.89 25.68
CA ILE A 154 -12.92 5.42 25.43
C ILE A 154 -13.86 6.62 25.52
N LEU A 155 -14.56 6.91 24.42
CA LEU A 155 -15.65 7.89 24.37
C LEU A 155 -16.96 7.28 24.83
N LYS A 156 -17.23 6.04 24.40
CA LYS A 156 -18.39 5.24 24.81
C LYS A 156 -18.17 3.77 24.49
N GLN A 157 -18.76 2.88 25.28
CA GLN A 157 -18.79 1.44 25.00
C GLN A 157 -20.12 0.85 25.46
N ASP A 158 -20.87 0.24 24.54
CA ASP A 158 -22.17 -0.39 24.79
C ASP A 158 -22.14 -1.83 24.25
N GLY A 159 -21.84 -2.80 25.12
CA GLY A 159 -21.68 -4.19 24.68
C GLY A 159 -20.50 -4.34 23.72
N GLN A 160 -20.78 -4.75 22.48
CA GLN A 160 -19.77 -4.89 21.42
C GLN A 160 -19.53 -3.58 20.64
N ASP A 161 -20.41 -2.58 20.79
CA ASP A 161 -20.22 -1.27 20.20
C ASP A 161 -19.15 -0.50 20.98
N GLU A 162 -18.17 0.02 20.28
CA GLU A 162 -17.06 0.77 20.88
C GLU A 162 -16.83 2.05 20.09
N PHE A 163 -16.61 3.15 20.81
CA PHE A 163 -16.23 4.44 20.28
C PHE A 163 -14.99 4.89 21.04
N VAL A 164 -13.84 4.87 20.39
CA VAL A 164 -12.54 5.16 21.01
C VAL A 164 -11.76 6.14 20.15
N TYR A 165 -10.68 6.67 20.69
CA TYR A 165 -9.61 7.22 19.89
C TYR A 165 -8.24 6.89 20.47
N TRP A 166 -7.23 6.97 19.60
CA TRP A 166 -5.82 6.99 19.97
C TRP A 166 -5.20 8.28 19.48
N GLU A 167 -4.23 8.79 20.23
CA GLU A 167 -3.42 9.94 19.84
C GLU A 167 -1.96 9.51 19.81
N MET A 168 -1.28 9.81 18.71
CA MET A 168 0.08 9.37 18.44
C MET A 168 0.85 10.49 17.74
N LYS A 169 2.18 10.43 17.77
CA LYS A 169 3.03 11.35 17.00
C LYS A 169 2.82 11.11 15.50
N ASP A 170 2.77 12.17 14.71
CA ASP A 170 2.73 12.07 13.25
C ASP A 170 4.09 11.64 12.70
N GLU A 171 4.27 10.33 12.55
CA GLU A 171 5.49 9.73 12.03
C GLU A 171 5.22 9.14 10.65
N LYS A 172 6.20 9.24 9.74
CA LYS A 172 6.11 8.73 8.36
C LYS A 172 5.64 7.28 8.28
N THR A 173 5.97 6.51 9.30
CA THR A 173 5.74 5.07 9.38
C THR A 173 4.28 4.71 9.65
N LEU A 174 3.47 5.63 10.19
CA LEU A 174 2.01 5.44 10.24
C LEU A 174 1.42 5.29 8.83
N TRP A 175 2.08 5.88 7.85
CA TRP A 175 1.64 5.98 6.47
C TRP A 175 2.38 5.01 5.53
N GLY A 176 3.38 4.28 6.04
CA GLY A 176 4.19 3.34 5.27
C GLY A 176 3.49 2.00 5.02
N PHE A 177 4.03 1.19 4.10
CA PHE A 177 3.48 -0.12 3.73
C PHE A 177 4.02 -1.29 4.56
N TYR A 178 4.93 -1.01 5.50
CA TYR A 178 5.38 -2.00 6.46
C TYR A 178 4.33 -2.20 7.56
N LEU A 179 3.64 -3.35 7.56
CA LEU A 179 2.43 -3.52 8.39
C LEU A 179 2.72 -3.87 9.87
N GLY A 180 3.95 -4.27 10.21
CA GLY A 180 4.32 -4.72 11.56
C GLY A 180 3.58 -5.99 11.99
N ASN A 181 3.36 -6.17 13.30
CA ASN A 181 2.62 -7.31 13.82
C ASN A 181 1.10 -7.13 13.63
N ILE A 182 0.56 -7.86 12.66
CA ILE A 182 -0.85 -7.84 12.29
C ILE A 182 -1.51 -9.23 12.47
N LYS A 183 -1.26 -9.89 13.62
CA LYS A 183 -1.74 -11.27 13.89
C LYS A 183 -3.23 -11.48 13.60
N GLY A 184 -4.10 -10.57 14.05
CA GLY A 184 -5.55 -10.66 13.84
C GLY A 184 -5.91 -10.57 12.35
N LEU A 185 -5.36 -9.57 11.64
CA LEU A 185 -5.57 -9.42 10.20
C LEU A 185 -4.98 -10.59 9.42
N LYS A 186 -3.81 -11.12 9.81
CA LYS A 186 -3.21 -12.31 9.21
C LYS A 186 -4.13 -13.52 9.36
N ASN A 187 -4.66 -13.77 10.56
CA ASN A 187 -5.59 -14.86 10.81
C ASN A 187 -6.86 -14.74 9.95
N TYR A 188 -7.38 -13.52 9.78
CA TYR A 188 -8.51 -13.26 8.90
C TYR A 188 -8.18 -13.60 7.44
N ARG A 189 -7.04 -13.10 6.91
CA ARG A 189 -6.58 -13.38 5.54
C ARG A 189 -6.34 -14.88 5.31
N ASP A 190 -5.70 -15.55 6.26
CA ASP A 190 -5.43 -16.99 6.21
C ASP A 190 -6.73 -17.81 6.25
N SER A 191 -7.75 -17.36 6.99
CA SER A 191 -9.05 -18.03 7.03
C SER A 191 -9.78 -17.97 5.69
N ILE A 192 -9.74 -16.81 5.02
CA ILE A 192 -10.27 -16.67 3.65
C ILE A 192 -9.50 -17.56 2.69
N LYS A 193 -8.16 -17.51 2.74
CA LYS A 193 -7.29 -18.33 1.88
C LYS A 193 -7.58 -19.83 2.06
N LEU A 194 -7.70 -20.30 3.30
CA LEU A 194 -8.02 -21.69 3.60
C LEU A 194 -9.40 -22.10 3.03
N LYS A 195 -10.39 -21.21 3.11
CA LYS A 195 -11.75 -21.46 2.64
C LYS A 195 -11.85 -21.48 1.11
N LEU A 196 -11.13 -20.60 0.41
CA LEU A 196 -11.19 -20.48 -1.06
C LEU A 196 -10.20 -21.40 -1.79
N GLY A 197 -9.11 -21.78 -1.13
CA GLY A 197 -7.93 -22.34 -1.80
C GLY A 197 -7.08 -21.27 -2.50
N ASP A 198 -5.84 -21.63 -2.84
CA ASP A 198 -4.81 -20.68 -3.29
C ASP A 198 -5.19 -19.92 -4.57
N GLU A 199 -5.74 -20.61 -5.57
CA GLU A 199 -6.05 -20.03 -6.89
C GLU A 199 -7.22 -19.05 -6.83
N LEU A 200 -8.34 -19.45 -6.21
CA LEU A 200 -9.51 -18.59 -6.07
C LEU A 200 -9.24 -17.42 -5.13
N PHE A 201 -8.47 -17.64 -4.05
CA PHE A 201 -8.02 -16.57 -3.17
C PHE A 201 -7.19 -15.52 -3.94
N LYS A 202 -6.16 -15.96 -4.68
CA LYS A 202 -5.29 -15.05 -5.43
C LYS A 202 -6.07 -14.26 -6.46
N SER A 203 -6.89 -14.93 -7.29
CA SER A 203 -7.68 -14.27 -8.33
C SER A 203 -8.72 -13.30 -7.74
N SER A 204 -9.31 -13.62 -6.59
CA SER A 204 -10.28 -12.72 -5.92
C SER A 204 -9.59 -11.48 -5.34
N VAL A 205 -8.43 -11.64 -4.69
CA VAL A 205 -7.64 -10.50 -4.21
C VAL A 205 -7.15 -9.63 -5.37
N GLU A 206 -6.70 -10.27 -6.46
CA GLU A 206 -6.20 -9.59 -7.65
C GLU A 206 -7.30 -8.79 -8.36
N LYS A 207 -8.49 -9.38 -8.53
CA LYS A 207 -9.66 -8.72 -9.12
C LYS A 207 -9.98 -7.38 -8.44
N GLU A 208 -9.95 -7.35 -7.11
CA GLU A 208 -10.26 -6.13 -6.35
C GLU A 208 -9.05 -5.18 -6.25
N SER A 209 -7.85 -5.60 -6.67
CA SER A 209 -6.64 -4.77 -6.65
C SER A 209 -6.40 -3.97 -7.93
N ILE A 210 -7.08 -4.31 -9.03
CA ILE A 210 -6.83 -3.76 -10.36
C ILE A 210 -7.92 -2.77 -10.79
N GLN A 211 -7.50 -1.76 -11.54
CA GLN A 211 -8.36 -0.73 -12.13
C GLN A 211 -8.39 -0.85 -13.66
N THR A 212 -8.78 -2.03 -14.16
CA THR A 212 -8.69 -2.39 -15.60
C THR A 212 -10.04 -2.70 -16.24
N LEU A 213 -11.16 -2.42 -15.57
CA LEU A 213 -12.49 -2.65 -16.17
C LEU A 213 -12.71 -1.72 -17.37
N ASP A 214 -13.45 -2.22 -18.35
CA ASP A 214 -13.82 -1.44 -19.53
C ASP A 214 -14.79 -0.31 -19.15
N LYS A 215 -14.46 0.92 -19.54
CA LYS A 215 -15.29 2.10 -19.31
C LYS A 215 -16.64 2.01 -20.02
N SER A 216 -16.75 1.26 -21.10
CA SER A 216 -18.02 1.04 -21.82
C SER A 216 -19.11 0.42 -20.94
N LEU A 217 -18.73 -0.22 -19.83
CA LEU A 217 -19.66 -0.79 -18.85
C LEU A 217 -20.45 0.27 -18.09
N LEU A 218 -19.98 1.53 -18.02
CA LEU A 218 -20.68 2.64 -17.35
C LEU A 218 -21.97 3.03 -18.09
N ASP A 219 -21.96 3.00 -19.43
CA ASP A 219 -23.03 3.58 -20.25
C ASP A 219 -24.36 2.82 -20.17
N ASN A 220 -24.35 1.59 -19.64
CA ASN A 220 -25.51 0.70 -19.58
C ASN A 220 -26.02 0.44 -18.17
N GLU A 221 -25.38 0.99 -17.14
CA GLU A 221 -25.71 0.70 -15.75
C GLU A 221 -26.74 1.68 -15.17
N LYS A 222 -27.66 1.16 -14.33
CA LYS A 222 -28.67 1.97 -13.64
C LYS A 222 -28.64 1.81 -12.11
N ASN A 223 -27.88 0.84 -11.61
CA ASN A 223 -27.66 0.65 -10.18
C ASN A 223 -26.52 1.57 -9.70
N GLY A 224 -26.83 2.50 -8.79
CA GLY A 224 -25.87 3.50 -8.32
C GLY A 224 -24.63 2.93 -7.60
N ASP A 225 -24.78 1.87 -6.80
CA ASP A 225 -23.62 1.19 -6.18
C ASP A 225 -22.69 0.61 -7.25
N ARG A 226 -23.28 0.06 -8.31
CA ARG A 226 -22.52 -0.50 -9.43
C ARG A 226 -21.86 0.58 -10.29
N ILE A 227 -22.52 1.73 -10.48
CA ILE A 227 -21.90 2.91 -11.12
C ILE A 227 -20.69 3.36 -10.31
N ASN A 228 -20.83 3.48 -8.98
CA ASN A 228 -19.73 3.87 -8.09
C ASN A 228 -18.57 2.87 -8.17
N ALA A 229 -18.86 1.58 -8.19
CA ALA A 229 -17.87 0.53 -8.39
C ALA A 229 -17.12 0.65 -9.73
N LEU A 230 -17.85 0.85 -10.82
CA LEU A 230 -17.26 1.03 -12.15
C LEU A 230 -16.39 2.29 -12.22
N LEU A 231 -16.79 3.39 -11.59
CA LEU A 231 -15.97 4.61 -11.55
C LEU A 231 -14.60 4.35 -10.91
N VAL A 232 -14.54 3.52 -9.86
CA VAL A 232 -13.27 3.15 -9.23
C VAL A 232 -12.50 2.13 -10.07
N HIS A 233 -13.10 1.00 -10.40
CA HIS A 233 -12.39 -0.13 -11.03
C HIS A 233 -12.07 0.06 -12.52
N THR A 234 -12.54 1.15 -13.15
CA THR A 234 -12.06 1.61 -14.47
C THR A 234 -10.88 2.57 -14.39
N GLY A 235 -10.42 2.91 -13.17
CA GLY A 235 -9.37 3.91 -12.95
C GLY A 235 -9.84 5.34 -13.19
N SER A 236 -11.15 5.58 -13.30
CA SER A 236 -11.70 6.91 -13.57
C SER A 236 -11.68 7.82 -12.34
N ILE A 237 -11.85 7.24 -11.15
CA ILE A 237 -11.83 7.94 -9.86
C ILE A 237 -11.11 7.11 -8.82
N GLY A 238 -10.26 7.77 -8.02
CA GLY A 238 -9.55 7.15 -6.91
C GLY A 238 -8.39 6.26 -7.35
N ASN A 239 -7.57 5.88 -6.39
CA ASN A 239 -6.39 5.05 -6.60
C ASN A 239 -6.47 3.82 -5.70
N ILE A 240 -6.48 2.62 -6.29
CA ILE A 240 -6.38 1.37 -5.51
C ILE A 240 -4.90 1.13 -5.21
N ARG A 241 -4.57 1.02 -3.94
CA ARG A 241 -3.22 0.71 -3.46
C ARG A 241 -3.24 -0.37 -2.39
N GLN A 242 -2.07 -0.88 -2.04
CA GLN A 242 -1.94 -1.72 -0.85
C GLN A 242 -2.37 -0.92 0.40
N ILE A 243 -2.84 -1.66 1.39
CA ILE A 243 -3.14 -1.10 2.70
C ILE A 243 -1.84 -0.62 3.38
N ASN A 244 -1.88 0.52 4.06
CA ASN A 244 -0.74 1.01 4.85
C ASN A 244 -0.77 0.51 6.31
N PHE A 245 0.25 0.86 7.09
CA PHE A 245 0.38 0.49 8.49
C PHE A 245 -0.86 0.89 9.31
N LEU A 246 -1.23 2.17 9.33
CA LEU A 246 -2.35 2.64 10.16
C LEU A 246 -3.67 1.94 9.81
N GLU A 247 -4.00 1.85 8.53
CA GLU A 247 -5.19 1.14 8.06
C GLU A 247 -5.18 -0.33 8.49
N SER A 248 -4.02 -1.00 8.36
CA SER A 248 -3.87 -2.40 8.75
C SER A 248 -3.98 -2.62 10.25
N GLN A 249 -3.52 -1.67 11.06
CA GLN A 249 -3.60 -1.72 12.52
C GLN A 249 -5.04 -1.56 13.01
N LEU A 250 -5.85 -0.71 12.36
CA LEU A 250 -7.29 -0.59 12.67
C LEU A 250 -8.07 -1.86 12.30
N LEU A 251 -7.80 -2.44 11.13
CA LEU A 251 -8.32 -3.76 10.75
C LEU A 251 -7.87 -4.85 11.73
N ASN A 252 -6.60 -4.86 12.10
CA ASN A 252 -6.04 -5.83 13.05
C ASN A 252 -6.71 -5.70 14.43
N TYR A 253 -6.97 -4.47 14.89
CA TYR A 253 -7.72 -4.22 16.11
C TYR A 253 -9.14 -4.81 16.04
N GLN A 254 -9.88 -4.55 14.96
CA GLN A 254 -11.21 -5.13 14.75
C GLN A 254 -11.16 -6.67 14.69
N ALA A 255 -10.24 -7.24 13.91
CA ALA A 255 -10.11 -8.68 13.72
C ALA A 255 -9.73 -9.44 15.00
N ASN A 256 -9.04 -8.77 15.95
CA ASN A 256 -8.76 -9.34 17.27
C ASN A 256 -9.96 -9.24 18.22
N LYS A 257 -10.85 -8.27 18.03
CA LYS A 257 -12.05 -8.08 18.84
C LYS A 257 -13.19 -9.00 18.39
N VAL A 258 -13.41 -9.11 17.09
CA VAL A 258 -14.45 -9.92 16.46
C VAL A 258 -13.86 -10.63 15.25
N SER A 259 -14.10 -11.94 15.14
CA SER A 259 -13.66 -12.72 13.98
C SER A 259 -14.41 -12.27 12.73
N MET A 260 -13.78 -11.40 11.93
CA MET A 260 -14.38 -10.84 10.70
C MET A 260 -14.73 -11.90 9.65
N PHE A 261 -14.11 -13.09 9.73
CA PHE A 261 -14.43 -14.21 8.83
C PHE A 261 -15.76 -14.88 9.19
N SER A 262 -16.00 -15.15 10.48
CA SER A 262 -17.22 -15.83 10.96
C SER A 262 -18.34 -14.87 11.33
N SER A 263 -18.01 -13.62 11.61
CA SER A 263 -18.92 -12.56 12.04
C SER A 263 -18.54 -11.29 11.28
N PRO A 264 -19.07 -11.16 10.04
CA PRO A 264 -18.93 -9.98 9.22
C PRO A 264 -19.14 -8.71 10.05
N SER A 265 -18.18 -7.80 10.03
CA SER A 265 -18.30 -6.56 10.76
C SER A 265 -17.55 -5.43 10.07
N GLU A 266 -18.15 -4.25 10.19
CA GLU A 266 -17.63 -3.02 9.65
C GLU A 266 -17.34 -2.01 10.76
N PHE A 267 -16.48 -1.05 10.44
CA PHE A 267 -16.06 0.04 11.30
C PHE A 267 -15.86 1.31 10.49
N HIS A 268 -15.84 2.43 11.22
CA HIS A 268 -15.32 3.69 10.72
C HIS A 268 -14.09 4.14 11.51
N GLY A 269 -13.06 4.59 10.79
CA GLY A 269 -11.90 5.29 11.31
C GLY A 269 -11.93 6.75 10.84
N PHE A 270 -11.80 7.71 11.74
CA PHE A 270 -11.68 9.13 11.40
C PHE A 270 -10.28 9.60 11.79
N ILE A 271 -9.51 10.02 10.80
CA ILE A 271 -8.09 10.33 10.94
C ILE A 271 -7.95 11.84 10.95
N ALA A 272 -7.67 12.39 12.12
CA ALA A 272 -7.44 13.82 12.32
C ALA A 272 -5.96 14.11 12.55
N LYS A 273 -5.49 15.25 12.06
CA LYS A 273 -4.12 15.70 12.19
C LYS A 273 -4.06 17.09 12.84
N ASN A 274 -3.08 17.31 13.69
CA ASN A 274 -2.72 18.62 14.21
C ASN A 274 -1.26 18.90 13.86
N ASP A 275 -1.05 19.75 12.85
CA ASP A 275 0.29 20.06 12.32
C ASP A 275 1.16 20.76 13.37
N THR A 276 0.58 21.65 14.19
CA THR A 276 1.30 22.40 15.23
C THR A 276 1.79 21.50 16.36
N LEU A 277 1.00 20.47 16.71
CA LEU A 277 1.37 19.50 17.74
C LEU A 277 2.19 18.33 17.20
N GLU A 278 2.32 18.21 15.88
CA GLU A 278 2.89 17.05 15.18
C GLU A 278 2.22 15.74 15.62
N LYS A 279 0.88 15.73 15.66
CA LYS A 279 0.09 14.59 16.12
C LYS A 279 -0.97 14.15 15.14
N VAL A 280 -1.22 12.85 15.18
CA VAL A 280 -2.36 12.19 14.54
C VAL A 280 -3.27 11.66 15.64
N ARG A 281 -4.57 11.85 15.46
CA ARG A 281 -5.61 11.25 16.29
C ARG A 281 -6.53 10.44 15.42
N VAL A 282 -6.76 9.19 15.83
CA VAL A 282 -7.57 8.25 15.09
C VAL A 282 -8.75 7.89 15.95
N TYR A 283 -9.93 8.40 15.59
CA TYR A 283 -11.18 7.98 16.19
C TYR A 283 -11.65 6.72 15.48
N PHE A 284 -12.18 5.77 16.24
CA PHE A 284 -12.59 4.49 15.72
C PHE A 284 -13.92 4.10 16.35
N CYS A 285 -14.87 3.69 15.51
CA CYS A 285 -16.07 3.05 15.98
C CYS A 285 -16.36 1.76 15.23
N SER A 286 -16.63 0.70 15.99
CA SER A 286 -16.99 -0.61 15.46
C SER A 286 -18.05 -1.28 16.31
N SER A 287 -18.72 -2.27 15.73
CA SER A 287 -19.63 -3.18 16.42
C SER A 287 -19.16 -4.61 16.17
N GLY A 288 -19.86 -5.60 16.77
CA GLY A 288 -19.78 -6.99 16.33
C GLY A 288 -20.91 -7.41 15.40
N SER A 289 -21.61 -6.43 14.82
CA SER A 289 -22.66 -6.64 13.82
C SER A 289 -22.13 -6.30 12.42
N GLU A 290 -22.91 -6.67 11.38
CA GLU A 290 -22.55 -6.46 9.97
C GLU A 290 -22.27 -4.97 9.65
N TRP A 291 -23.05 -4.06 10.25
CA TRP A 291 -22.95 -2.62 10.00
C TRP A 291 -22.21 -1.89 11.12
N PRO A 292 -21.44 -0.83 10.79
CA PRO A 292 -20.78 -0.04 11.80
C PRO A 292 -21.82 0.76 12.61
N PRO A 293 -21.55 1.05 13.89
CA PRO A 293 -22.45 1.88 14.68
C PRO A 293 -22.45 3.31 14.14
N LYS A 294 -23.57 4.02 14.29
CA LYS A 294 -23.68 5.41 13.83
C LYS A 294 -22.64 6.28 14.56
N PRO A 295 -21.74 6.98 13.85
CA PRO A 295 -20.56 7.65 14.44
C PRO A 295 -20.89 8.98 15.13
N THR A 296 -22.12 9.17 15.63
CA THR A 296 -22.61 10.44 16.19
C THR A 296 -21.75 10.97 17.34
N ILE A 297 -21.19 10.08 18.16
CA ILE A 297 -20.32 10.42 19.29
C ILE A 297 -18.97 10.95 18.81
N ILE A 298 -18.38 10.28 17.81
CA ILE A 298 -17.13 10.71 17.20
C ILE A 298 -17.32 12.04 16.49
N ILE A 299 -18.41 12.22 15.76
CA ILE A 299 -18.72 13.48 15.06
C ILE A 299 -18.80 14.67 16.03
N ARG A 300 -19.48 14.51 17.17
CA ARG A 300 -19.53 15.55 18.22
C ARG A 300 -18.18 15.85 18.81
N GLU A 301 -17.31 14.85 18.92
CA GLU A 301 -15.96 15.05 19.46
C GLU A 301 -15.06 15.75 18.45
N LEU A 302 -15.10 15.34 17.18
CA LEU A 302 -14.39 16.00 16.08
C LEU A 302 -14.78 17.48 15.96
N GLU A 303 -16.06 17.82 16.08
CA GLU A 303 -16.54 19.22 16.04
C GLU A 303 -15.87 20.11 17.09
N LYS A 304 -15.65 19.59 18.31
CA LYS A 304 -14.94 20.35 19.36
C LYS A 304 -13.47 20.55 18.99
N GLU A 305 -12.86 19.50 18.44
CA GLU A 305 -11.41 19.46 18.20
C GLU A 305 -10.97 20.25 16.97
N ILE A 306 -11.84 20.45 15.98
CA ILE A 306 -11.55 21.36 14.86
C ILE A 306 -11.18 22.76 15.37
N ASN A 307 -11.91 23.26 16.37
CA ASN A 307 -11.65 24.58 16.96
C ASN A 307 -10.30 24.63 17.71
N ASN A 308 -9.73 23.46 18.04
CA ASN A 308 -8.43 23.30 18.68
C ASN A 308 -7.29 23.04 17.67
N GLY A 309 -7.52 23.32 16.38
CA GLY A 309 -6.51 23.20 15.32
C GLY A 309 -6.37 21.80 14.72
N TRP A 310 -7.24 20.85 15.08
CA TRP A 310 -7.30 19.56 14.42
C TRP A 310 -7.99 19.66 13.06
N LYS A 311 -7.51 18.89 12.08
CA LYS A 311 -8.09 18.80 10.73
C LYS A 311 -8.41 17.35 10.45
N LEU A 312 -9.65 17.06 10.04
CA LEU A 312 -10.00 15.72 9.57
C LEU A 312 -9.37 15.51 8.18
N ILE A 313 -8.36 14.65 8.09
CA ILE A 313 -7.64 14.41 6.82
C ILE A 313 -8.21 13.19 6.08
N GLY A 314 -8.70 12.19 6.81
CA GLY A 314 -9.20 10.97 6.21
C GLY A 314 -10.38 10.36 6.97
N HIS A 315 -11.25 9.69 6.23
CA HIS A 315 -12.23 8.75 6.78
C HIS A 315 -11.98 7.37 6.16
N LEU A 316 -11.74 6.37 7.00
CA LEU A 316 -11.54 4.98 6.63
C LEU A 316 -12.79 4.18 6.95
N HIS A 317 -13.26 3.39 6.00
CA HIS A 317 -14.34 2.43 6.18
C HIS A 317 -13.87 1.08 5.65
N ASN A 318 -13.97 0.02 6.47
CA ASN A 318 -13.71 -1.31 5.95
C ASN A 318 -14.95 -1.89 5.28
N HIS A 319 -14.77 -2.48 4.10
CA HIS A 319 -15.77 -3.29 3.45
C HIS A 319 -15.45 -4.76 3.63
N TYR A 320 -16.50 -5.54 3.83
CA TYR A 320 -16.48 -6.99 3.81
C TYR A 320 -17.54 -7.45 2.81
N CYS A 321 -17.40 -8.66 2.25
CA CYS A 321 -18.48 -9.30 1.50
C CYS A 321 -18.66 -10.74 1.96
N LYS A 322 -19.84 -11.31 1.70
CA LYS A 322 -20.18 -12.70 2.07
C LYS A 322 -19.50 -13.73 1.16
N GLU A 323 -19.76 -15.01 1.42
CA GLU A 323 -19.17 -16.15 0.69
C GLU A 323 -19.41 -16.07 -0.82
N GLU A 324 -20.56 -15.55 -1.25
CA GLU A 324 -20.93 -15.42 -2.67
C GLU A 324 -20.03 -14.46 -3.45
N SER A 325 -19.31 -13.60 -2.74
CA SER A 325 -18.30 -12.68 -3.29
C SER A 325 -16.90 -13.01 -2.78
N ASN A 326 -16.66 -14.29 -2.46
CA ASN A 326 -15.37 -14.80 -2.02
C ASN A 326 -14.79 -14.08 -0.78
N PHE A 327 -15.64 -13.56 0.10
CA PHE A 327 -15.22 -12.91 1.35
C PHE A 327 -14.44 -11.59 1.23
N ILE A 328 -14.27 -11.04 0.02
CA ILE A 328 -13.46 -9.83 -0.21
C ILE A 328 -14.38 -8.66 -0.53
N GLY A 329 -14.29 -7.61 0.29
CA GLY A 329 -15.03 -6.37 0.10
C GLY A 329 -14.68 -5.66 -1.20
N ILE A 330 -15.69 -5.11 -1.88
CA ILE A 330 -15.48 -4.24 -3.04
C ILE A 330 -14.86 -2.90 -2.61
N LEU A 331 -13.89 -2.42 -3.37
CA LEU A 331 -13.21 -1.14 -3.10
C LEU A 331 -13.92 0.02 -3.78
N ALA A 332 -15.17 0.28 -3.41
CA ALA A 332 -15.93 1.41 -3.93
C ALA A 332 -17.03 1.83 -2.95
N PRO A 333 -17.40 3.13 -2.91
CA PRO A 333 -18.45 3.58 -2.01
C PRO A 333 -19.82 3.05 -2.43
N SER A 334 -20.62 2.60 -1.47
CA SER A 334 -22.05 2.48 -1.66
C SER A 334 -22.70 3.87 -1.83
N LEU A 335 -23.98 3.91 -2.21
CA LEU A 335 -24.80 5.14 -2.22
C LEU A 335 -24.78 5.84 -0.85
N ALA A 336 -24.80 5.07 0.24
CA ALA A 336 -24.76 5.60 1.59
C ALA A 336 -23.37 6.18 1.93
N ASP A 337 -22.29 5.50 1.55
CA ASP A 337 -20.93 5.98 1.76
C ASP A 337 -20.67 7.26 0.97
N ALA A 338 -21.09 7.29 -0.31
CA ALA A 338 -20.97 8.47 -1.16
C ALA A 338 -21.71 9.67 -0.57
N GLN A 339 -22.94 9.47 -0.06
CA GLN A 339 -23.68 10.51 0.65
C GLN A 339 -22.92 10.97 1.91
N TYR A 340 -22.36 10.03 2.66
CA TYR A 340 -21.64 10.32 3.89
C TYR A 340 -20.33 11.09 3.62
N PHE A 341 -19.60 10.76 2.56
CA PHE A 341 -18.39 11.48 2.16
C PHE A 341 -18.69 12.92 1.76
N LYS A 342 -19.80 13.16 1.03
CA LYS A 342 -20.28 14.52 0.73
C LYS A 342 -20.53 15.31 2.03
N MET A 343 -21.23 14.72 2.99
CA MET A 343 -21.47 15.33 4.31
C MET A 343 -20.15 15.61 5.07
N LEU A 344 -19.20 14.68 5.07
CA LEU A 344 -17.90 14.89 5.75
C LEU A 344 -17.07 16.00 5.09
N LYS A 345 -17.12 16.11 3.76
CA LYS A 345 -16.47 17.21 3.04
C LYS A 345 -17.09 18.55 3.41
N ASP A 346 -18.42 18.64 3.36
CA ASP A 346 -19.12 19.90 3.62
C ASP A 346 -18.92 20.38 5.07
N LYS A 347 -18.86 19.44 6.01
CA LYS A 347 -18.80 19.74 7.44
C LYS A 347 -17.38 19.87 8.01
N PHE A 348 -16.46 19.04 7.57
CA PHE A 348 -15.10 18.93 8.14
C PHE A 348 -14.00 19.26 7.12
N ASN A 349 -14.36 19.53 5.87
CA ASN A 349 -13.42 19.65 4.76
C ASN A 349 -12.45 18.46 4.68
N VAL A 350 -12.97 17.24 4.88
CA VAL A 350 -12.15 16.02 4.81
C VAL A 350 -11.45 15.94 3.46
N THR A 351 -10.17 15.55 3.44
CA THR A 351 -9.37 15.54 2.21
C THR A 351 -9.51 14.24 1.44
N HIS A 352 -9.61 13.10 2.14
CA HIS A 352 -9.69 11.78 1.53
C HIS A 352 -10.77 10.92 2.17
N ALA A 353 -11.43 10.11 1.34
CA ALA A 353 -12.19 8.95 1.79
C ALA A 353 -11.41 7.69 1.41
N LEU A 354 -11.34 6.74 2.32
CA LEU A 354 -10.58 5.51 2.21
C LEU A 354 -11.54 4.34 2.42
N ILE A 355 -11.57 3.41 1.49
CA ILE A 355 -12.32 2.16 1.65
C ILE A 355 -11.33 1.02 1.55
N THR A 356 -11.29 0.15 2.56
CA THR A 356 -10.35 -0.97 2.63
C THR A 356 -11.08 -2.30 2.71
N ASN A 357 -10.55 -3.33 2.06
CA ASN A 357 -11.05 -4.70 2.18
C ASN A 357 -10.11 -5.60 2.99
N GLY A 358 -9.16 -5.00 3.70
CA GLY A 358 -8.15 -5.74 4.47
C GLY A 358 -6.97 -6.23 3.64
N PHE A 359 -6.95 -6.04 2.32
CA PHE A 359 -5.80 -6.32 1.45
C PHE A 359 -5.32 -5.04 0.77
N HIS A 360 -6.26 -4.33 0.18
CA HIS A 360 -6.05 -3.09 -0.56
C HIS A 360 -6.99 -2.01 -0.01
N THR A 361 -6.69 -0.77 -0.37
CA THR A 361 -7.48 0.40 -0.04
C THR A 361 -7.66 1.23 -1.30
N VAL A 362 -8.89 1.62 -1.62
CA VAL A 362 -9.11 2.71 -2.56
C VAL A 362 -9.03 4.03 -1.81
N GLU A 363 -8.24 4.95 -2.34
CA GLU A 363 -8.12 6.32 -1.86
C GLU A 363 -8.82 7.27 -2.81
N ILE A 364 -9.74 8.07 -2.28
CA ILE A 364 -10.60 8.97 -3.05
C ILE A 364 -10.42 10.40 -2.52
N GLU A 365 -9.85 11.27 -3.35
CA GLU A 365 -9.76 12.70 -3.03
C GLU A 365 -11.14 13.39 -3.01
N ASN A 366 -11.31 14.37 -2.12
CA ASN A 366 -12.59 15.06 -1.91
C ASN A 366 -13.14 15.82 -3.13
N LYS A 367 -12.29 16.13 -4.11
CA LYS A 367 -12.69 16.74 -5.39
C LYS A 367 -13.57 15.81 -6.23
N TYR A 368 -13.55 14.51 -5.94
CA TYR A 368 -14.32 13.50 -6.65
C TYR A 368 -15.61 13.07 -5.96
N PHE A 369 -15.86 13.44 -4.70
CA PHE A 369 -17.05 12.98 -3.96
C PHE A 369 -18.37 13.30 -4.67
N ALA A 370 -18.44 14.45 -5.37
CA ALA A 370 -19.63 14.85 -6.11
C ALA A 370 -19.93 14.00 -7.35
N LYS A 371 -18.96 13.18 -7.82
CA LYS A 371 -19.10 12.34 -9.01
C LYS A 371 -19.74 10.98 -8.71
N PHE A 372 -19.81 10.58 -7.44
CA PHE A 372 -20.47 9.34 -7.05
C PHE A 372 -21.97 9.55 -6.92
N GLU A 373 -22.72 8.53 -7.34
CA GLU A 373 -24.14 8.40 -7.07
C GLU A 373 -24.36 8.30 -5.55
N SER A 374 -25.38 8.99 -5.06
CA SER A 374 -25.76 9.02 -3.64
C SER A 374 -27.29 9.02 -3.49
N HIS A 375 -27.79 8.77 -2.29
CA HIS A 375 -29.23 8.79 -1.99
C HIS A 375 -29.91 10.14 -2.21
#